data_AF-A0A3D2J5J5-F1
#
_entry.id   AF-A0A3D2J5J5-F1
#
_cell.length_a   1.000
_cell.length_b   1.000
_cell.length_c   1.000
_cell.angle_alpha   90.00
_cell.angle_beta   90.00
_cell.angle_gamma   90.00
#
_symmetry.space_group_name_H-M   'P 1'
#
loop_
_entity.id
_entity.type
_entity.pdbx_description
1 polymer ?
#
loop_
_entity_poly.entity_id
_entity_poly.type
_entity_poly.pdbx_seq_one_letter_code
_entity_poly.pdbx_strand_id
1 'polypeptide(L)'
;MTPPLISPTGGWFGTAIFVLLFLAAVVLFAFRVGMLITLLAKARYEDRTDRIDDRIGSIFTVVLGQSGVLRDPIPGIAHFFTFWGFIIIQFGLLNLILAAFNASLPVVNDARWFAVLLDVFIVLVALALIAFAIRR
;
A
#
# COMPACT_ATOMS: atom_id res chain seq x y z
N MET A 1 29.36 -7.68 3.55
CA MET A 1 29.35 -6.95 2.26
C MET A 1 29.39 -5.47 2.60
N THR A 2 30.46 -4.76 2.23
CA THR A 2 30.54 -3.31 2.44
C THR A 2 29.47 -2.61 1.59
N PRO A 3 28.63 -1.72 2.15
CA PRO A 3 27.66 -0.99 1.34
C PRO A 3 28.39 -0.21 0.23
N PRO A 4 27.82 -0.12 -0.99
CA PRO A 4 28.46 0.60 -2.09
C PRO A 4 28.71 2.06 -1.71
N LEU A 5 29.92 2.52 -2.00
CA LEU A 5 30.51 3.81 -1.58
C LEU A 5 29.83 5.07 -2.15
N ILE A 6 28.74 4.93 -2.90
CA ILE A 6 27.98 6.05 -3.45
C ILE A 6 26.48 5.70 -3.47
N SER A 7 25.84 5.71 -2.31
CA SER A 7 24.42 6.04 -2.27
C SER A 7 24.27 7.53 -2.59
N PRO A 8 23.31 7.97 -3.43
CA PRO A 8 22.96 9.38 -3.59
C PRO A 8 22.61 10.07 -2.25
N THR A 9 22.28 9.28 -1.21
CA THR A 9 22.04 9.73 0.17
C THR A 9 23.20 9.46 1.14
N GLY A 10 24.30 8.86 0.68
CA GLY A 10 25.43 8.44 1.53
C GLY A 10 26.22 9.58 2.15
N GLY A 11 26.05 10.82 1.64
CA GLY A 11 26.60 12.03 2.23
C GLY A 11 25.57 12.80 3.07
N TRP A 12 26.06 13.69 3.94
CA TRP A 12 25.24 14.55 4.80
C TRP A 12 24.19 15.37 4.01
N PHE A 13 24.52 15.78 2.78
CA PHE A 13 23.63 16.54 1.91
C PHE A 13 22.41 15.72 1.47
N GLY A 14 22.63 14.50 0.98
CA GLY A 14 21.54 13.63 0.54
C GLY A 14 20.70 13.12 1.72
N THR A 15 21.31 12.89 2.87
CA THR A 15 20.58 12.60 4.11
C THR A 15 19.70 13.79 4.53
N ALA A 16 20.23 15.02 4.48
CA ALA A 16 19.45 16.22 4.81
C ALA A 16 18.24 16.40 3.88
N ILE A 17 18.42 16.24 2.56
CA ILE A 17 17.31 16.28 1.60
C ILE A 17 16.27 15.21 1.91
N PHE A 18 16.70 13.97 2.14
CA PHE A 18 15.79 12.88 2.48
C PHE A 18 14.97 13.19 3.74
N VAL A 19 15.62 13.64 4.82
CA VAL A 19 14.95 13.99 6.08
C VAL A 19 13.97 15.13 5.88
N LEU A 20 14.33 16.18 5.14
CA LEU A 20 13.44 17.31 4.86
C LEU A 20 12.21 16.88 4.07
N LEU A 21 12.38 16.08 3.01
CA LEU A 21 11.26 15.58 2.20
C LEU A 21 10.38 14.62 2.99
N PHE A 22 10.98 13.74 3.79
CA PHE A 22 10.25 12.81 4.63
C PHE A 22 9.41 13.54 5.69
N LEU A 23 10.00 14.51 6.41
CA LEU A 23 9.29 15.33 7.38
C LEU A 23 8.18 16.14 6.71
N ALA A 24 8.44 16.75 5.55
CA ALA A 24 7.43 17.47 4.79
C ALA A 24 6.25 16.55 4.41
N ALA A 25 6.53 15.34 3.93
CA ALA A 25 5.50 14.36 3.58
C ALA A 25 4.66 13.96 4.80
N VAL A 26 5.29 13.65 5.93
CA VAL A 26 4.60 13.29 7.18
C VAL A 26 3.74 14.45 7.70
N VAL A 27 4.27 15.67 7.69
CA VAL A 27 3.57 16.87 8.16
C VAL A 27 2.36 17.17 7.28
N LEU A 28 2.52 17.20 5.95
CA LEU A 28 1.41 17.42 5.02
C LEU A 28 0.35 16.33 5.12
N PHE A 29 0.76 15.06 5.27
CA PHE A 29 -0.15 13.95 5.50
C PHE A 29 -0.94 14.13 6.81
N ALA A 30 -0.27 14.45 7.92
CA ALA A 30 -0.91 14.67 9.21
C ALA A 30 -1.91 15.85 9.17
N PHE A 31 -1.56 16.96 8.54
CA PHE A 31 -2.47 18.09 8.34
C PHE A 31 -3.71 17.68 7.54
N ARG A 32 -3.52 16.91 6.45
CA ARG A 32 -4.64 16.47 5.61
C ARG A 32 -5.55 15.49 6.35
N VAL A 33 -4.98 14.54 7.10
CA VAL A 33 -5.73 13.61 7.94
C VAL A 33 -6.51 14.35 9.01
N GLY A 34 -5.89 15.32 9.70
CA GLY A 34 -6.57 16.13 10.71
C GLY A 34 -7.77 16.91 10.13
N MET A 35 -7.61 17.46 8.93
CA MET A 35 -8.71 18.10 8.21
C MET A 35 -9.85 17.11 7.90
N LEU A 36 -9.52 15.92 7.37
CA LEU A 36 -10.53 14.90 7.05
C LEU A 36 -11.26 14.40 8.30
N ILE A 37 -10.54 14.16 9.40
CA ILE A 37 -11.13 13.78 10.69
C ILE A 37 -12.07 14.89 11.18
N THR A 38 -11.66 16.16 11.09
CA THR A 38 -12.51 17.30 11.49
C THR A 38 -13.78 17.40 10.67
N LEU A 39 -13.72 17.09 9.37
CA LEU A 39 -14.90 17.06 8.50
C LEU A 39 -15.82 15.88 8.85
N LEU A 40 -15.25 14.70 9.08
CA LEU A 40 -16.01 13.51 9.47
C LEU A 40 -16.68 13.68 10.84
N ALA A 41 -16.01 14.32 11.80
CA ALA A 41 -16.59 14.59 13.13
C ALA A 41 -17.80 15.55 13.09
N LYS A 42 -17.93 16.36 12.03
CA LYS A 42 -19.09 17.22 11.79
C LYS A 42 -20.19 16.53 11.00
N ALA A 43 -19.94 15.35 10.45
CA ALA A 43 -20.94 14.58 9.73
C ALA A 43 -22.04 14.08 10.68
N ARG A 44 -23.20 13.75 10.10
CA ARG A 44 -24.31 13.14 10.85
C ARG A 44 -23.82 11.83 11.49
N TYR A 45 -24.14 11.65 12.78
CA TYR A 45 -23.85 10.40 13.46
C TYR A 45 -24.47 9.22 12.71
N GLU A 46 -23.64 8.23 12.45
CA GLU A 46 -24.01 6.94 11.88
C GLU A 46 -23.50 5.88 12.87
N ASP A 47 -24.41 5.09 13.43
CA ASP A 47 -24.01 3.93 14.20
C ASP A 47 -23.35 2.94 13.25
N ARG A 48 -22.07 2.62 13.49
CA ARG A 48 -21.30 1.66 12.70
C ARG A 48 -21.10 0.33 13.42
N THR A 49 -21.63 0.22 14.63
CA THR A 49 -21.67 -1.00 15.42
C THR A 49 -23.00 -1.74 15.26
N ASP A 50 -23.95 -1.17 14.52
CA ASP A 50 -25.13 -1.89 14.06
C ASP A 50 -24.75 -2.94 12.99
N ARG A 51 -25.34 -4.14 13.07
CA ARG A 51 -25.22 -5.19 12.04
C ARG A 51 -23.77 -5.51 11.64
N ILE A 52 -22.90 -5.69 12.64
CA ILE A 52 -21.47 -6.00 12.43
C ILE A 52 -21.29 -7.20 11.50
N ASP A 53 -22.10 -8.24 11.66
CA ASP A 53 -22.02 -9.46 10.84
C ASP A 53 -22.22 -9.17 9.34
N ASP A 54 -23.28 -8.42 9.00
CA ASP A 54 -23.56 -8.01 7.61
C ASP A 54 -22.43 -7.13 7.05
N ARG A 55 -21.90 -6.22 7.87
CA ARG A 55 -20.83 -5.30 7.47
C ARG A 55 -19.52 -6.03 7.23
N ILE A 56 -19.15 -6.97 8.09
CA ILE A 56 -17.96 -7.81 7.90
C ILE A 56 -18.11 -8.64 6.63
N GLY A 57 -19.26 -9.29 6.42
CA GLY A 57 -19.53 -10.03 5.18
C GLY A 57 -19.42 -9.16 3.93
N SER A 58 -19.89 -7.91 4.00
CA SER A 58 -19.72 -6.92 2.94
C SER A 58 -18.26 -6.56 2.68
N ILE A 59 -17.41 -6.43 3.71
CA ILE A 59 -15.96 -6.19 3.51
C ILE A 59 -15.33 -7.33 2.69
N PHE A 60 -15.61 -8.58 3.05
CA PHE A 60 -15.07 -9.72 2.31
C PHE A 60 -15.58 -9.76 0.85
N THR A 61 -16.86 -9.49 0.63
CA THR A 61 -17.48 -9.63 -0.70
C THR A 61 -17.23 -8.42 -1.61
N VAL A 62 -17.28 -7.21 -1.07
CA VAL A 62 -17.23 -5.96 -1.82
C VAL A 62 -15.82 -5.39 -1.84
N VAL A 63 -15.10 -5.41 -0.72
CA VAL A 63 -13.75 -4.81 -0.63
C VAL A 63 -12.69 -5.81 -1.08
N LEU A 64 -12.60 -6.97 -0.42
CA LEU A 64 -11.58 -7.97 -0.75
C LEU A 64 -11.92 -8.72 -2.06
N GLY A 65 -13.20 -9.09 -2.22
CA GLY A 65 -13.71 -9.79 -3.39
C GLY A 65 -14.00 -8.89 -4.59
N GLN A 66 -14.06 -7.57 -4.39
CA GLN A 66 -14.23 -6.57 -5.46
C GLN A 66 -15.45 -6.80 -6.38
N SER A 67 -16.50 -7.43 -5.87
CA SER A 67 -17.69 -7.82 -6.63
C SER A 67 -18.35 -6.68 -7.40
N GLY A 68 -18.19 -5.43 -6.94
CA GLY A 68 -18.70 -4.25 -7.65
C GLY A 68 -17.91 -3.92 -8.92
N VAL A 69 -16.57 -3.94 -8.85
CA VAL A 69 -15.68 -3.47 -9.93
C VAL A 69 -15.45 -4.57 -10.97
N LEU A 70 -15.49 -5.84 -10.55
CA LEU A 70 -15.37 -7.00 -11.44
C LEU A 70 -16.53 -7.16 -12.43
N ARG A 71 -17.60 -6.35 -12.32
CA ARG A 71 -18.70 -6.33 -13.29
C ARG A 71 -18.26 -5.84 -14.67
N ASP A 72 -17.25 -4.98 -14.73
CA ASP A 72 -16.61 -4.59 -15.99
C ASP A 72 -15.28 -5.36 -16.11
N PRO A 73 -15.16 -6.35 -17.01
CA PRO A 73 -14.06 -7.31 -17.00
C PRO A 73 -12.68 -6.67 -17.11
N ILE A 74 -12.51 -5.69 -18.01
CA ILE A 74 -11.18 -5.15 -18.31
C ILE A 74 -10.64 -4.25 -17.17
N PRO A 75 -11.34 -3.17 -16.76
CA PRO A 75 -10.89 -2.37 -15.63
C PRO A 75 -11.04 -3.13 -14.29
N GLY A 76 -11.98 -4.08 -14.20
CA GLY A 76 -12.16 -4.96 -13.05
C GLY A 76 -10.93 -5.82 -12.78
N ILE A 77 -10.43 -6.53 -13.79
CA ILE A 77 -9.23 -7.37 -13.65
C ILE A 77 -7.99 -6.50 -13.35
N ALA A 78 -7.85 -5.35 -14.02
CA ALA A 78 -6.78 -4.41 -13.73
C ALA A 78 -6.85 -3.92 -12.26
N HIS A 79 -8.03 -3.58 -11.77
CA HIS A 79 -8.24 -3.14 -10.38
C HIS A 79 -7.98 -4.26 -9.36
N PHE A 80 -8.31 -5.50 -9.71
CA PHE A 80 -8.03 -6.67 -8.89
C PHE A 80 -6.53 -6.85 -8.67
N PHE A 81 -5.74 -6.80 -9.75
CA PHE A 81 -4.30 -6.92 -9.65
C PHE A 81 -3.63 -5.73 -8.97
N THR A 82 -4.10 -4.49 -9.19
CA THR A 82 -3.55 -3.35 -8.46
C THR A 82 -3.82 -3.44 -6.96
N PHE A 83 -5.06 -3.75 -6.55
CA PHE A 83 -5.40 -3.87 -5.13
C PHE A 83 -4.62 -4.98 -4.41
N TRP A 84 -4.69 -6.22 -4.91
CA TRP A 84 -4.00 -7.35 -4.28
C TRP A 84 -2.48 -7.26 -4.43
N GLY A 85 -2.01 -6.73 -5.56
CA GLY A 85 -0.59 -6.49 -5.77
C GLY A 85 -0.02 -5.47 -4.78
N PHE A 86 -0.70 -4.36 -4.53
CA PHE A 86 -0.26 -3.42 -3.52
C PHE A 86 -0.27 -4.05 -2.11
N ILE A 87 -1.28 -4.85 -1.75
CA ILE A 87 -1.29 -5.57 -0.46
C ILE A 87 -0.04 -6.46 -0.32
N ILE A 88 0.29 -7.25 -1.34
CA ILE A 88 1.45 -8.15 -1.33
C ILE A 88 2.77 -7.36 -1.26
N ILE A 89 2.90 -6.29 -2.05
CA ILE A 89 4.09 -5.42 -2.04
C ILE A 89 4.28 -4.79 -0.66
N GLN A 90 3.20 -4.40 0.03
CA GLN A 90 3.28 -3.84 1.37
C GLN A 90 3.85 -4.82 2.40
N PHE A 91 3.65 -6.13 2.27
CA PHE A 91 4.31 -7.11 3.14
C PHE A 91 5.82 -7.16 2.92
N GLY A 92 6.29 -7.01 1.68
CA GLY A 92 7.72 -6.91 1.37
C GLY A 92 8.33 -5.62 1.96
N LEU A 93 7.64 -4.49 1.79
CA LEU A 93 8.04 -3.21 2.41
C LEU A 93 8.06 -3.30 3.94
N LEU A 94 7.05 -3.92 4.55
CA LEU A 94 6.98 -4.10 6.00
C LEU A 94 8.16 -4.95 6.49
N ASN A 95 8.50 -6.05 5.81
CA ASN A 95 9.68 -6.85 6.15
C ASN A 95 10.97 -6.02 6.04
N LEU A 96 11.10 -5.19 5.01
CA LEU A 96 12.25 -4.29 4.85
C LEU A 96 12.36 -3.27 5.99
N ILE A 97 11.24 -2.67 6.40
CA ILE A 97 11.20 -1.74 7.54
C ILE A 97 11.60 -2.45 8.82
N LEU A 98 11.05 -3.64 9.09
CA LEU A 98 11.37 -4.43 10.28
C LEU A 98 12.85 -4.82 10.34
N ALA A 99 13.46 -5.13 9.19
CA ALA A 99 14.88 -5.46 9.12
C ALA A 99 15.78 -4.32 9.64
N ALA A 100 15.35 -3.06 9.50
CA ALA A 100 16.06 -1.92 10.08
C ALA A 100 16.06 -1.90 11.62
N PHE A 101 15.15 -2.64 12.25
CA PHE A 101 15.03 -2.82 13.70
C PHE A 101 15.46 -4.22 14.16
N ASN A 102 16.23 -4.96 13.34
CA ASN A 102 16.59 -6.35 13.58
C ASN A 102 15.38 -7.29 13.80
N ALA A 103 14.23 -6.95 13.21
CA ALA A 103 13.03 -7.77 13.22
C ALA A 103 12.72 -8.29 11.81
N SER A 104 11.93 -9.34 11.69
CA SER A 104 11.50 -9.86 10.39
C SER A 104 10.15 -10.55 10.48
N LEU A 105 9.47 -10.66 9.33
CA LEU A 105 8.22 -11.40 9.22
C LEU A 105 8.55 -12.88 8.95
N PRO A 106 8.19 -13.82 9.85
CA PRO A 106 8.63 -15.23 9.74
C PRO A 106 8.26 -15.91 8.42
N VAL A 107 7.14 -15.51 7.82
CA VAL A 107 6.59 -16.10 6.59
C VAL A 107 7.17 -15.44 5.33
N VAL A 108 7.63 -14.20 5.43
CA VAL A 108 8.08 -13.38 4.28
C VAL A 108 9.61 -13.35 4.17
N ASN A 109 10.31 -13.41 5.31
CA ASN A 109 11.75 -13.26 5.37
C ASN A 109 12.48 -14.43 4.71
N ASP A 110 13.39 -14.13 3.77
CA ASP A 110 14.18 -15.10 2.99
C ASP A 110 13.36 -16.20 2.29
N ALA A 111 12.05 -15.96 2.12
CA ALA A 111 11.13 -16.90 1.51
C ALA A 111 11.17 -16.79 -0.02
N ARG A 112 11.81 -17.76 -0.69
CA ARG A 112 11.87 -17.80 -2.17
C ARG A 112 10.50 -17.77 -2.83
N TRP A 113 9.50 -18.43 -2.24
CA TRP A 113 8.13 -18.43 -2.76
C TRP A 113 7.52 -17.03 -2.71
N PHE A 114 7.83 -16.24 -1.66
CA PHE A 114 7.31 -14.88 -1.52
C PHE A 114 7.99 -13.95 -2.51
N ALA A 115 9.30 -14.09 -2.73
CA ALA A 115 10.01 -13.30 -3.74
C ALA A 115 9.42 -13.53 -5.15
N VAL A 116 9.15 -14.78 -5.53
CA VAL A 116 8.50 -15.09 -6.81
C VAL A 116 7.08 -14.51 -6.88
N LEU A 117 6.30 -14.65 -5.81
CA LEU A 117 4.95 -14.06 -5.71
C LEU A 117 5.02 -12.53 -5.90
N LEU A 118 5.96 -11.87 -5.22
CA LEU A 118 6.16 -10.43 -5.29
C LEU A 118 6.53 -9.99 -6.72
N ASP A 119 7.49 -10.66 -7.36
CA ASP A 119 7.90 -10.33 -8.74
C ASP A 119 6.75 -10.47 -9.73
N VAL A 120 5.97 -11.55 -9.62
CA VAL A 120 4.78 -11.77 -10.46
C VAL A 120 3.77 -10.63 -10.26
N PHE A 121 3.46 -10.28 -9.02
CA PHE A 121 2.50 -9.20 -8.74
C PHE A 121 3.02 -7.82 -9.15
N ILE A 122 4.32 -7.55 -9.05
CA ILE A 122 4.92 -6.30 -9.56
C ILE A 122 4.68 -6.17 -11.06
N VAL A 123 4.92 -7.24 -11.84
CA VAL A 123 4.68 -7.23 -13.28
C VAL A 123 3.18 -7.03 -13.59
N LEU A 124 2.29 -7.76 -12.90
CA LEU A 124 0.84 -7.63 -13.09
C LEU A 124 0.32 -6.24 -12.75
N VAL A 125 0.80 -5.65 -11.65
CA VAL A 125 0.47 -4.27 -11.27
C VAL A 125 0.97 -3.30 -12.33
N ALA A 126 2.20 -3.45 -12.83
CA ALA A 126 2.73 -2.59 -13.88
C ALA A 126 1.87 -2.64 -15.15
N LEU A 127 1.47 -3.84 -15.60
CA LEU A 127 0.57 -4.02 -16.74
C LEU A 127 -0.81 -3.39 -16.49
N ALA A 128 -1.37 -3.55 -15.29
CA ALA A 128 -2.64 -2.95 -14.91
C ALA A 128 -2.59 -1.41 -14.91
N LEU A 129 -1.49 -0.82 -14.41
CA LEU A 129 -1.27 0.62 -14.43
C LEU A 129 -1.12 1.15 -15.86
N ILE A 130 -0.43 0.42 -16.75
CA ILE A 130 -0.35 0.75 -18.18
C ILE A 130 -1.76 0.73 -18.81
N ALA A 131 -2.56 -0.30 -18.52
CA ALA A 131 -3.93 -0.39 -19.01
C ALA A 131 -4.79 0.79 -18.54
N PHE A 132 -4.68 1.20 -17.28
CA PHE A 132 -5.38 2.39 -16.77
C PHE A 132 -4.88 3.70 -17.40
N ALA A 133 -3.57 3.82 -17.64
CA ALA A 133 -3.00 5.00 -18.28
C ALA A 133 -3.47 5.18 -19.73
N ILE A 134 -3.64 4.08 -20.47
CA ILE A 134 -4.14 4.11 -21.86
C ILE A 134 -5.63 4.43 -21.92
N ARG A 135 -6.41 3.95 -20.95
CA ARG A 135 -7.88 4.06 -20.94
C ARG A 135 -8.40 5.28 -20.16
N ARG A 136 -7.55 6.30 -20.00
CA ARG A 136 -7.78 7.46 -19.12
C ARG A 136 -9.03 8.26 -19.48
#